data_AF-A0A7K2QF57-F1
#
_entry.id   AF-A0A7K2QF57-F1
#
_cell.length_a   1.000
_cell.length_b   1.000
_cell.length_c   1.000
_cell.angle_alpha   90.00
_cell.angle_beta   90.00
_cell.angle_gamma   90.00
#
_symmetry.space_group_name_H-M   'P 1'
#
loop_
_entity.id
_entity.type
_entity.pdbx_description
1 polymer ?
#
loop_
_entity_poly.entity_id
_entity_poly.type
_entity_poly.pdbx_seq_one_letter_code
_entity_poly.pdbx_strand_id
1 'polypeptide(L)'
;MTVPLAFFGLFFAYPVAAIVGRGIKTGEGWQFGRIGEVLGRPDIAGVLWFTTWQALASTALTLLIALPGAYVFARFEFPGKQLLRAVVTVPFVLPTVVVGTAFLALVGRGGLLDELWGVRLDTTVWAILLAHVFFNYAVVVRTVGGLWAQLDPRQEEAARVLGAGRFAAWRRVTLPALGPAVAAASLMVFLFTFTSFGVVQILGGPSYATLEVEIYRQTAQLLDLPTAAVLTMVQFAAVGLILGVHAWTVRRRETALRLVDPARTAHRVRGPGQRALLGGVLLTVALLIVAPLAVLVERSLDAPGGYGFGFYRALQEVGAGGGTFLVPPLEAIWNSLQYALAATAIALVIGGLAAAALTR
;
A
#
# COMPACT_ATOMS: atom_id res chain seq x y z
N MET A 1 23.95 8.51 -21.08
CA MET A 1 22.75 7.69 -21.40
C MET A 1 23.05 6.20 -21.54
N THR A 2 24.16 5.79 -22.16
CA THR A 2 24.51 4.37 -22.37
C THR A 2 24.56 3.53 -21.09
N VAL A 3 25.21 4.01 -20.02
CA VAL A 3 25.35 3.26 -18.76
C VAL A 3 24.00 3.02 -18.06
N PRO A 4 23.15 4.04 -17.79
CA PRO A 4 21.81 3.80 -17.24
C PRO A 4 20.95 2.90 -18.12
N LEU A 5 20.96 3.09 -19.45
CA LEU A 5 20.13 2.33 -20.37
C LEU A 5 20.55 0.86 -20.45
N ALA A 6 21.86 0.58 -20.45
CA ALA A 6 22.39 -0.77 -20.35
C ALA A 6 22.02 -1.43 -19.03
N PHE A 7 22.10 -0.70 -17.91
CA PHE A 7 21.68 -1.21 -16.60
C PHE A 7 20.20 -1.58 -16.57
N PHE A 8 19.31 -0.68 -17.04
CA PHE A 8 17.87 -0.98 -17.16
C PHE A 8 17.61 -2.16 -18.10
N GLY A 9 18.29 -2.21 -19.25
CA GLY A 9 18.17 -3.30 -20.21
C GLY A 9 18.55 -4.65 -19.60
N LEU A 10 19.69 -4.72 -18.90
CA LEU A 10 20.25 -5.96 -18.38
C LEU A 10 19.54 -6.44 -17.10
N PHE A 11 19.21 -5.54 -16.18
CA PHE A 11 18.69 -5.91 -14.86
C PHE A 11 17.17 -5.87 -14.74
N PHE A 12 16.47 -5.19 -15.66
CA PHE A 12 15.00 -5.12 -15.65
C PHE A 12 14.39 -5.72 -16.90
N ALA A 13 14.78 -5.26 -18.09
CA ALA A 13 14.15 -5.71 -19.33
C ALA A 13 14.48 -7.18 -19.67
N TYR A 14 15.75 -7.58 -19.52
CA TYR A 14 16.20 -8.93 -19.84
C TYR A 14 15.54 -10.01 -18.95
N PRO A 15 15.49 -9.91 -17.61
CA PRO A 15 14.85 -10.92 -16.79
C PRO A 15 13.36 -11.08 -17.11
N VAL A 16 12.65 -9.96 -17.33
CA VAL A 16 11.23 -9.98 -17.73
C VAL A 16 11.06 -10.65 -19.09
N ALA A 17 11.85 -10.24 -20.09
CA ALA A 17 11.81 -10.83 -21.42
C ALA A 17 12.19 -12.33 -21.41
N ALA A 18 13.13 -12.73 -20.56
CA ALA A 18 13.56 -14.11 -20.43
C ALA A 18 12.49 -14.99 -19.76
N ILE A 19 11.80 -14.49 -18.73
CA ILE A 19 10.70 -15.19 -18.07
C ILE A 19 9.52 -15.35 -19.03
N VAL A 20 9.10 -14.25 -19.68
CA VAL A 20 8.03 -14.29 -20.67
C VAL A 20 8.42 -15.25 -21.79
N GLY A 21 9.59 -15.07 -22.40
CA GLY A 21 10.10 -15.92 -23.47
C GLY A 21 10.14 -17.40 -23.10
N ARG A 22 10.60 -17.76 -21.89
CA ARG A 22 10.61 -19.16 -21.42
C ARG A 22 9.22 -19.75 -21.22
N GLY A 23 8.21 -18.93 -20.87
CA GLY A 23 6.86 -19.43 -20.66
C GLY A 23 6.03 -19.58 -21.94
N ILE A 24 6.25 -18.74 -22.96
CA ILE A 24 5.51 -18.84 -24.24
C ILE A 24 6.26 -19.59 -25.35
N LYS A 25 7.54 -19.92 -25.15
CA LYS A 25 8.33 -20.72 -26.09
C LYS A 25 8.46 -22.15 -25.60
N THR A 26 7.92 -23.10 -26.36
CA THR A 26 8.20 -24.52 -26.18
C THR A 26 9.27 -24.96 -27.20
N GLY A 27 9.76 -26.20 -27.07
CA GLY A 27 10.76 -26.76 -28.00
C GLY A 27 10.34 -26.71 -29.48
N GLU A 28 9.04 -26.57 -29.76
CA GLU A 28 8.45 -26.59 -31.11
C GLU A 28 8.08 -25.21 -31.66
N GLY A 29 8.22 -24.12 -30.89
CA GLY A 29 7.95 -22.75 -31.35
C GLY A 29 7.24 -21.85 -30.34
N TRP A 30 6.68 -20.74 -30.83
CA TRP A 30 5.91 -19.78 -30.03
C TRP A 30 4.45 -20.22 -29.93
N GLN A 31 3.92 -20.36 -28.70
CA GLN A 31 2.56 -20.83 -28.46
C GLN A 31 1.61 -19.70 -28.02
N PHE A 32 1.27 -18.78 -28.93
CA PHE A 32 0.33 -17.69 -28.63
C PHE A 32 -1.09 -18.18 -28.31
N GLY A 33 -1.51 -19.34 -28.82
CA GLY A 33 -2.83 -19.94 -28.52
C GLY A 33 -3.04 -20.23 -27.02
N ARG A 34 -1.95 -20.47 -26.28
CA ARG A 34 -1.98 -20.77 -24.85
C ARG A 34 -2.47 -19.60 -23.99
N ILE A 35 -2.32 -18.37 -24.48
CA ILE A 35 -2.85 -17.17 -23.79
C ILE A 35 -4.37 -17.27 -23.66
N GLY A 36 -5.05 -17.63 -24.76
CA GLY A 36 -6.50 -17.81 -24.77
C GLY A 36 -6.95 -18.98 -23.89
N GLU A 37 -6.22 -20.09 -23.90
CA GLU A 37 -6.50 -21.26 -23.06
C GLU A 37 -6.40 -20.95 -21.57
N VAL A 38 -5.32 -20.27 -21.14
CA VAL A 38 -5.10 -19.92 -19.72
C VAL A 38 -6.13 -18.90 -19.25
N LEU A 39 -6.39 -17.87 -20.04
CA LEU A 39 -7.39 -16.84 -19.70
C LEU A 39 -8.83 -17.37 -19.74
N GLY A 40 -9.08 -18.43 -20.50
CA GLY A 40 -10.38 -19.11 -20.57
C GLY A 40 -10.67 -20.02 -19.37
N ARG A 41 -9.68 -20.29 -18.50
CA ARG A 41 -9.91 -21.17 -17.35
C ARG A 41 -10.72 -20.45 -16.25
N PRO A 42 -11.75 -21.10 -15.68
CA PRO A 42 -12.65 -20.45 -14.72
C PRO A 42 -11.97 -20.07 -13.39
N ASP A 43 -10.95 -20.82 -12.97
CA ASP A 43 -10.11 -20.52 -11.81
C ASP A 43 -9.31 -19.22 -12.02
N ILE A 44 -8.66 -19.07 -13.18
CA ILE A 44 -7.90 -17.86 -13.52
C ILE A 44 -8.82 -16.64 -13.67
N ALA A 45 -9.98 -16.80 -14.32
CA ALA A 45 -10.96 -15.73 -14.41
C ALA A 45 -11.46 -15.28 -13.02
N GLY A 46 -11.67 -16.23 -12.10
CA GLY A 46 -11.99 -15.95 -10.71
C GLY A 46 -10.91 -15.15 -9.99
N VAL A 47 -9.64 -15.50 -10.18
CA VAL A 47 -8.49 -14.77 -9.62
C VAL A 47 -8.39 -13.35 -10.18
N LEU A 48 -8.54 -13.16 -11.49
CA LEU A 48 -8.49 -11.84 -12.13
C LEU A 48 -9.65 -10.94 -11.67
N TRP A 49 -10.85 -11.52 -11.57
CA TRP A 49 -12.02 -10.83 -11.02
C TRP A 49 -11.78 -10.43 -9.58
N PHE A 50 -11.35 -11.37 -8.73
CA PHE A 50 -11.10 -11.10 -7.31
C PHE A 50 -10.03 -10.02 -7.13
N THR A 51 -8.92 -10.10 -7.86
CA THR A 51 -7.83 -9.10 -7.84
C THR A 51 -8.34 -7.70 -8.16
N THR A 52 -9.15 -7.58 -9.23
CA THR A 52 -9.70 -6.29 -9.65
C THR A 52 -10.73 -5.77 -8.66
N TRP A 53 -11.66 -6.64 -8.23
CA TRP A 53 -12.73 -6.29 -7.31
C TRP A 53 -12.17 -5.88 -5.94
N GLN A 54 -11.24 -6.65 -5.36
CA GLN A 54 -10.66 -6.33 -4.06
C GLN A 54 -9.83 -5.04 -4.12
N ALA A 55 -9.14 -4.77 -5.23
CA ALA A 55 -8.34 -3.57 -5.39
C ALA A 55 -9.24 -2.32 -5.45
N LEU A 56 -10.36 -2.41 -6.18
CA LEU A 56 -11.38 -1.36 -6.22
C LEU A 56 -12.02 -1.15 -4.84
N ALA A 57 -12.43 -2.22 -4.17
CA ALA A 57 -13.02 -2.17 -2.83
C ALA A 57 -12.04 -1.57 -1.81
N SER A 58 -10.78 -2.01 -1.82
CA SER A 58 -9.70 -1.48 -0.98
C SER A 58 -9.47 0.00 -1.23
N THR A 59 -9.46 0.42 -2.50
CA THR A 59 -9.29 1.82 -2.89
C THR A 59 -10.44 2.68 -2.37
N ALA A 60 -11.68 2.24 -2.61
CA ALA A 60 -12.87 2.95 -2.14
C ALA A 60 -12.89 3.05 -0.61
N LEU A 61 -12.61 1.96 0.09
CA LEU A 61 -12.55 1.92 1.55
C LEU A 61 -11.44 2.81 2.09
N THR A 62 -10.27 2.81 1.45
CA THR A 62 -9.14 3.67 1.85
C THR A 62 -9.51 5.14 1.70
N LEU A 63 -10.12 5.55 0.58
CA LEU A 63 -10.57 6.93 0.39
C LEU A 63 -11.62 7.31 1.44
N LEU A 64 -12.60 6.43 1.68
CA LEU A 64 -13.66 6.67 2.65
C LEU A 64 -13.10 6.92 4.06
N ILE A 65 -12.13 6.11 4.48
CA ILE A 65 -11.55 6.17 5.82
C ILE A 65 -10.50 7.29 5.94
N ALA A 66 -9.68 7.50 4.90
CA ALA A 66 -8.54 8.42 4.95
C ALA A 66 -8.87 9.85 4.54
N LEU A 67 -9.93 10.13 3.76
CA LEU A 67 -10.32 11.49 3.39
C LEU A 67 -10.68 12.38 4.60
N PRO A 68 -11.44 11.90 5.61
CA PRO A 68 -11.63 12.64 6.86
C PRO A 68 -10.30 12.97 7.55
N GLY A 69 -9.37 12.01 7.57
CA GLY A 69 -8.01 12.22 8.06
C GLY A 69 -7.28 13.30 7.28
N ALA A 70 -7.29 13.21 5.95
CA ALA A 70 -6.67 14.19 5.06
C ALA A 70 -7.18 15.60 5.33
N TYR A 71 -8.49 15.78 5.52
CA TYR A 71 -9.08 17.06 5.91
C TYR A 71 -8.57 17.55 7.27
N VAL A 72 -8.58 16.70 8.30
CA VAL A 72 -8.09 17.05 9.65
C VAL A 72 -6.61 17.45 9.61
N PHE A 73 -5.76 16.70 8.93
CA PHE A 73 -4.34 17.01 8.79
C PHE A 73 -4.07 18.25 7.94
N ALA A 74 -4.95 18.58 6.99
CA ALA A 74 -4.84 19.76 6.16
C ALA A 74 -5.32 21.03 6.87
N ARG A 75 -6.47 20.99 7.54
CA ARG A 75 -7.18 22.18 8.03
C ARG A 75 -7.03 22.46 9.52
N PHE A 76 -6.82 21.45 10.36
CA PHE A 76 -6.81 21.65 11.81
C PHE A 76 -5.41 21.82 12.38
N GLU A 77 -5.29 22.73 13.35
CA GLU A 77 -4.13 22.85 14.24
C GLU A 77 -4.47 22.26 15.61
N PHE A 78 -3.67 21.28 16.04
CA PHE A 78 -3.81 20.60 17.33
C PHE A 78 -2.45 20.07 17.81
N PRO A 79 -2.24 19.95 19.13
CA PRO A 79 -0.98 19.42 19.68
C PRO A 79 -0.74 17.98 19.22
N GLY A 80 0.52 17.62 18.94
CA GLY A 80 0.88 16.27 18.50
C GLY A 80 0.64 15.96 17.01
N LYS A 81 0.14 16.92 16.22
CA LYS A 81 -0.10 16.75 14.77
C LYS A 81 1.11 16.22 13.99
N GLN A 82 2.33 16.68 14.32
CA GLN A 82 3.56 16.19 13.67
C GLN A 82 3.85 14.72 14.01
N LEU A 83 3.72 14.35 15.29
CA LEU A 83 3.86 12.95 15.72
C LEU A 83 2.81 12.08 15.02
N LEU A 84 1.55 12.51 14.98
CA LEU A 84 0.50 11.76 14.32
C LEU A 84 0.75 11.61 12.81
N ARG A 85 1.31 12.63 12.14
CA ARG A 85 1.76 12.52 10.75
C ARG A 85 2.86 11.48 10.56
N ALA A 86 3.81 11.38 11.51
CA ALA A 86 4.83 10.35 11.48
C ALA A 86 4.21 8.96 11.67
N VAL A 87 3.34 8.79 12.68
CA VAL A 87 2.63 7.53 12.97
C VAL A 87 1.87 7.02 11.75
N VAL A 88 1.09 7.86 11.07
CA VAL A 88 0.33 7.42 9.90
C VAL A 88 1.21 7.08 8.69
N THR A 89 2.49 7.47 8.70
CA THR A 89 3.46 7.14 7.63
C THR A 89 4.16 5.80 7.89
N VAL A 90 4.25 5.35 9.15
CA VAL A 90 4.91 4.09 9.54
C VAL A 90 4.41 2.88 8.73
N PRO A 91 3.10 2.66 8.51
CA PRO A 91 2.60 1.53 7.73
C PRO A 91 3.27 1.36 6.36
N PHE A 92 3.56 2.47 5.68
CA PHE A 92 4.06 2.47 4.32
C PHE A 92 5.52 1.99 4.22
N VAL A 93 6.28 2.06 5.31
CA VAL A 93 7.69 1.60 5.36
C VAL A 93 7.84 0.19 5.94
N LEU A 94 6.75 -0.40 6.45
CA LEU A 94 6.80 -1.72 7.06
C LEU A 94 6.81 -2.83 6.00
N PRO A 95 7.62 -3.89 6.20
CA PRO A 95 7.55 -5.08 5.35
C PRO A 95 6.17 -5.74 5.40
N THR A 96 5.70 -6.26 4.27
CA THR A 96 4.37 -6.89 4.17
C THR A 96 4.20 -8.09 5.11
N VAL A 97 5.28 -8.82 5.38
CA VAL A 97 5.26 -9.95 6.31
C VAL A 97 4.99 -9.48 7.74
N VAL A 98 5.65 -8.40 8.18
CA VAL A 98 5.46 -7.81 9.51
C VAL A 98 4.01 -7.37 9.68
N VAL A 99 3.44 -6.72 8.66
CA VAL A 99 2.03 -6.28 8.69
C VAL A 99 1.08 -7.47 8.68
N GLY A 100 1.35 -8.50 7.86
CA GLY A 100 0.57 -9.73 7.87
C GLY A 100 0.55 -10.39 9.25
N THR A 101 1.71 -10.49 9.92
CA THR A 101 1.80 -11.04 11.28
C THR A 101 1.11 -10.15 12.32
N ALA A 102 1.21 -8.83 12.21
CA ALA A 102 0.51 -7.90 13.10
C ALA A 102 -1.02 -8.04 12.99
N PHE A 103 -1.52 -8.17 11.77
CA PHE A 103 -2.95 -8.39 11.54
C PHE A 103 -3.40 -9.79 12.01
N LEU A 104 -2.61 -10.84 11.80
CA LEU A 104 -2.93 -12.16 12.37
C LEU A 104 -2.98 -12.14 13.90
N ALA A 105 -2.03 -11.47 14.55
CA ALA A 105 -2.03 -11.32 16.01
C ALA A 105 -3.21 -10.48 16.53
N LEU A 106 -3.76 -9.59 15.71
CA LEU A 106 -4.92 -8.77 16.08
C LEU A 106 -6.24 -9.49 15.78
N VAL A 107 -6.46 -9.91 14.53
CA VAL A 107 -7.76 -10.35 14.00
C VAL A 107 -7.82 -11.84 13.64
N GLY A 108 -6.72 -12.56 13.80
CA GLY A 108 -6.63 -13.98 13.49
C GLY A 108 -6.99 -14.90 14.64
N ARG A 109 -6.95 -16.21 14.38
CA ARG A 109 -7.17 -17.24 15.39
C ARG A 109 -6.16 -17.12 16.52
N GLY A 110 -6.64 -17.02 17.76
CA GLY A 110 -5.79 -16.77 18.93
C GLY A 110 -5.19 -15.36 18.95
N GLY A 111 -5.73 -14.43 18.15
CA GLY A 111 -5.41 -13.02 18.21
C GLY A 111 -6.28 -12.27 19.22
N LEU A 112 -5.96 -11.01 19.45
CA LEU A 112 -6.62 -10.18 20.48
C LEU A 112 -8.15 -10.11 20.32
N LEU A 113 -8.68 -9.97 19.10
CA LEU A 113 -10.13 -9.90 18.87
C LEU A 113 -10.84 -11.24 19.13
N ASP A 114 -10.16 -12.35 18.84
CA ASP A 114 -10.67 -13.71 19.07
C ASP A 114 -10.71 -14.00 20.58
N GLU A 115 -9.65 -13.65 21.31
CA GLU A 115 -9.55 -13.83 22.76
C GLU A 115 -10.56 -12.97 23.54
N LEU A 116 -10.78 -11.71 23.13
CA LEU A 116 -11.67 -10.79 23.84
C LEU A 116 -13.14 -10.96 23.46
N TRP A 117 -13.43 -11.22 22.18
CA TRP A 117 -14.79 -11.15 21.64
C TRP A 117 -15.19 -12.36 20.79
N GLY A 118 -14.30 -13.34 20.59
CA GLY A 118 -14.53 -14.48 19.69
C GLY A 118 -14.67 -14.06 18.22
N VAL A 119 -14.18 -12.87 17.85
CA VAL A 119 -14.31 -12.31 16.50
C VAL A 119 -13.06 -12.61 15.70
N ARG A 120 -13.24 -13.31 14.59
CA ARG A 120 -12.17 -13.71 13.66
C ARG A 120 -12.41 -13.11 12.29
N LEU A 121 -11.40 -12.42 11.78
CA LEU A 121 -11.38 -11.88 10.42
C LEU A 121 -10.28 -12.52 9.57
N ASP A 122 -9.41 -13.36 10.15
CA ASP A 122 -8.49 -14.18 9.34
C ASP A 122 -9.25 -15.00 8.31
N THR A 123 -8.66 -15.17 7.13
CA THR A 123 -9.29 -15.89 6.02
C THR A 123 -10.60 -15.26 5.54
N THR A 124 -10.82 -13.96 5.80
CA THR A 124 -11.90 -13.18 5.21
C THR A 124 -11.34 -12.05 4.36
N VAL A 125 -12.13 -11.57 3.40
CA VAL A 125 -11.73 -10.40 2.61
C VAL A 125 -11.48 -9.16 3.47
N TRP A 126 -12.15 -9.03 4.63
CA TRP A 126 -12.01 -7.86 5.50
C TRP A 126 -10.60 -7.71 6.08
N ALA A 127 -9.91 -8.81 6.40
CA ALA A 127 -8.52 -8.73 6.83
C ALA A 127 -7.63 -8.10 5.74
N ILE A 128 -7.84 -8.50 4.48
CA ILE A 128 -7.13 -7.93 3.32
C ILE A 128 -7.48 -6.45 3.14
N LEU A 129 -8.78 -6.11 3.12
CA LEU A 129 -9.23 -4.74 2.90
C LEU A 129 -8.71 -3.78 3.98
N LEU A 130 -8.79 -4.18 5.26
CA LEU A 130 -8.30 -3.37 6.38
C LEU A 130 -6.78 -3.21 6.35
N ALA A 131 -6.03 -4.26 6.01
CA ALA A 131 -4.58 -4.16 5.85
C ALA A 131 -4.19 -3.27 4.67
N HIS A 132 -4.96 -3.28 3.57
CA HIS A 132 -4.78 -2.33 2.48
C HIS A 132 -5.04 -0.89 2.90
N VAL A 133 -6.08 -0.62 3.70
CA VAL A 133 -6.31 0.73 4.24
C VAL A 133 -5.14 1.14 5.14
N PHE A 134 -4.66 0.23 5.99
CA PHE A 134 -3.50 0.46 6.86
C PHE A 134 -2.27 0.94 6.06
N PHE A 135 -1.90 0.23 4.99
CA PHE A 135 -0.79 0.63 4.12
C PHE A 135 -1.01 1.97 3.42
N ASN A 136 -2.22 2.18 2.90
CA ASN A 136 -2.51 3.23 1.94
C ASN A 136 -3.05 4.52 2.57
N TYR A 137 -3.31 4.54 3.87
CA TYR A 137 -3.81 5.72 4.58
C TYR A 137 -2.92 6.95 4.37
N ALA A 138 -1.59 6.77 4.49
CA ALA A 138 -0.60 7.82 4.30
C ALA A 138 -0.65 8.43 2.89
N VAL A 139 -0.88 7.58 1.87
CA VAL A 139 -0.92 7.99 0.46
C VAL A 139 -2.04 9.01 0.25
N VAL A 140 -3.24 8.75 0.78
CA VAL A 140 -4.39 9.66 0.66
C VAL A 140 -4.16 10.93 1.48
N VAL A 141 -3.69 10.81 2.73
CA VAL A 141 -3.43 11.96 3.60
C VAL A 141 -2.38 12.89 2.98
N ARG A 142 -1.31 12.36 2.41
CA ARG A 142 -0.23 13.15 1.80
C ARG A 142 -0.66 13.76 0.47
N THR A 143 -1.31 12.99 -0.39
CA THR A 143 -1.67 13.42 -1.74
C THR A 143 -2.85 14.39 -1.71
N VAL A 144 -3.98 13.96 -1.14
CA VAL A 144 -5.19 14.78 -1.07
C VAL A 144 -5.03 15.89 -0.03
N GLY A 145 -4.52 15.57 1.15
CA GLY A 145 -4.31 16.57 2.21
C GLY A 145 -3.28 17.63 1.84
N GLY A 146 -2.26 17.28 1.03
CA GLY A 146 -1.27 18.24 0.52
C GLY A 146 -1.88 19.32 -0.37
N LEU A 147 -2.77 18.93 -1.30
CA LEU A 147 -3.54 19.90 -2.11
C LEU A 147 -4.58 20.63 -1.26
N TRP A 148 -5.29 19.92 -0.39
CA TRP A 148 -6.36 20.48 0.43
C TRP A 148 -5.86 21.58 1.37
N ALA A 149 -4.65 21.43 1.90
CA ALA A 149 -4.02 22.44 2.75
C ALA A 149 -3.76 23.76 2.00
N GLN A 150 -3.57 23.70 0.69
CA GLN A 150 -3.28 24.87 -0.16
C GLN A 150 -4.52 25.49 -0.80
N LEU A 151 -5.68 24.85 -0.70
CA LEU A 151 -6.91 25.33 -1.32
C LEU A 151 -7.51 26.50 -0.53
N ASP A 152 -7.72 27.65 -1.19
CA ASP A 152 -8.29 28.87 -0.58
C ASP A 152 -9.71 28.63 -0.03
N PRO A 153 -9.93 28.75 1.30
CA PRO A 153 -11.25 28.61 1.91
C PRO A 153 -12.29 29.62 1.40
N ARG A 154 -11.83 30.78 0.89
CA ARG A 154 -12.71 31.88 0.45
C ARG A 154 -13.65 31.47 -0.68
N GLN A 155 -13.24 30.52 -1.52
CA GLN A 155 -14.09 29.99 -2.59
C GLN A 155 -15.32 29.25 -2.02
N GLU A 156 -15.13 28.46 -0.96
CA GLU A 156 -16.21 27.77 -0.27
C GLU A 156 -17.09 28.76 0.53
N GLU A 157 -16.48 29.78 1.15
CA GLU A 157 -17.18 30.85 1.85
C GLU A 157 -18.06 31.69 0.92
N ALA A 158 -17.55 32.08 -0.25
CA ALA A 158 -18.31 32.82 -1.25
C ALA A 158 -19.54 32.02 -1.73
N ALA A 159 -19.38 30.72 -1.99
CA ALA A 159 -20.51 29.86 -2.33
C ALA A 159 -21.57 29.80 -1.21
N ARG A 160 -21.15 29.81 0.06
CA ARG A 160 -22.07 29.87 1.20
C ARG A 160 -22.80 31.20 1.31
N VAL A 161 -22.13 32.31 1.03
CA VAL A 161 -22.76 33.66 0.99
C VAL A 161 -23.81 33.73 -0.12
N LEU A 162 -23.59 33.06 -1.25
CA LEU A 162 -24.55 32.94 -2.36
C LEU A 162 -25.71 31.94 -2.08
N GLY A 163 -25.86 31.46 -0.84
CA GLY A 163 -26.98 30.61 -0.43
C GLY A 163 -26.72 29.11 -0.53
N ALA A 164 -25.51 28.66 -0.89
CA ALA A 164 -25.20 27.23 -0.84
C ALA A 164 -25.05 26.76 0.62
N GLY A 165 -25.80 25.73 1.02
CA GLY A 165 -25.56 25.05 2.29
C GLY A 165 -24.16 24.42 2.37
N ARG A 166 -23.67 24.08 3.57
CA ARG A 166 -22.30 23.55 3.80
C ARG A 166 -21.96 22.35 2.91
N PHE A 167 -22.85 21.37 2.84
CA PHE A 167 -22.65 20.18 2.00
C PHE A 167 -22.71 20.52 0.50
N ALA A 168 -23.57 21.46 0.09
CA ALA A 168 -23.66 21.89 -1.30
C ALA A 168 -22.40 22.64 -1.74
N ALA A 169 -21.86 23.53 -0.89
CA ALA A 169 -20.60 24.23 -1.14
C ALA A 169 -19.43 23.24 -1.23
N TRP A 170 -19.30 22.32 -0.27
CA TRP A 170 -18.27 21.28 -0.33
C TRP A 170 -18.36 20.44 -1.60
N ARG A 171 -19.55 19.96 -1.97
CA ARG A 171 -19.74 19.09 -3.15
C ARG A 171 -19.53 19.81 -4.48
N ARG A 172 -19.90 21.09 -4.58
CA ARG A 172 -19.85 21.85 -5.85
C ARG A 172 -18.57 22.65 -6.04
N VAL A 173 -17.84 22.98 -4.97
CA VAL A 173 -16.63 23.81 -5.02
C VAL A 173 -15.41 23.00 -4.59
N THR A 174 -15.43 22.47 -3.37
CA THR A 174 -14.25 21.85 -2.76
C THR A 174 -13.93 20.49 -3.37
N LEU A 175 -14.92 19.62 -3.56
CA LEU A 175 -14.73 18.27 -4.09
C LEU A 175 -14.22 18.28 -5.56
N PRO A 176 -14.76 19.09 -6.50
CA PRO A 176 -14.22 19.20 -7.85
C PRO A 176 -12.78 19.74 -7.87
N ALA A 177 -12.48 20.72 -7.00
CA ALA A 177 -11.12 21.26 -6.87
C ALA A 177 -10.12 20.21 -6.36
N LEU A 178 -10.56 19.29 -5.49
CA LEU A 178 -9.75 18.16 -5.01
C LEU A 178 -9.75 16.97 -5.98
N GLY A 179 -10.63 16.97 -6.98
CA GLY A 179 -10.78 15.89 -7.95
C GLY A 179 -9.47 15.39 -8.54
N PRO A 180 -8.51 16.25 -8.96
CA PRO A 180 -7.18 15.83 -9.42
C PRO A 180 -6.41 15.03 -8.38
N ALA A 181 -6.30 15.51 -7.14
CA ALA A 181 -5.56 14.83 -6.09
C ALA A 181 -6.25 13.54 -5.64
N VAL A 182 -7.59 13.53 -5.58
CA VAL A 182 -8.36 12.31 -5.29
C VAL A 182 -8.12 11.28 -6.37
N ALA A 183 -8.22 11.64 -7.65
CA ALA A 183 -7.97 10.70 -8.75
C ALA A 183 -6.52 10.16 -8.74
N ALA A 184 -5.53 11.01 -8.49
CA ALA A 184 -4.13 10.59 -8.38
C ALA A 184 -3.93 9.62 -7.19
N ALA A 185 -4.50 9.94 -6.03
CA ALA A 185 -4.46 9.06 -4.86
C ALA A 185 -5.18 7.74 -5.13
N SER A 186 -6.38 7.77 -5.72
CA SER A 186 -7.15 6.57 -6.07
C SER A 186 -6.36 5.63 -6.99
N LEU A 187 -5.74 6.17 -8.05
CA LEU A 187 -4.94 5.36 -8.97
C LEU A 187 -3.71 4.76 -8.30
N MET A 188 -3.07 5.52 -7.40
CA MET A 188 -1.90 5.04 -6.66
C MET A 188 -2.28 3.94 -5.66
N VAL A 189 -3.35 4.15 -4.89
CA VAL A 189 -3.88 3.14 -3.95
C VAL A 189 -4.33 1.91 -4.71
N PHE A 190 -5.05 2.07 -5.83
CA PHE A 190 -5.46 0.96 -6.68
C PHE A 190 -4.26 0.18 -7.19
N LEU A 191 -3.22 0.86 -7.66
CA LEU A 191 -2.00 0.19 -8.13
C LEU A 191 -1.38 -0.65 -7.00
N PHE A 192 -1.21 -0.09 -5.80
CA PHE A 192 -0.61 -0.79 -4.66
C PHE A 192 -1.45 -1.97 -4.17
N THR A 193 -2.78 -1.86 -4.18
CA THR A 193 -3.66 -2.95 -3.74
C THR A 193 -3.85 -3.99 -4.84
N PHE A 194 -3.82 -3.59 -6.11
CA PHE A 194 -3.83 -4.50 -7.26
C PHE A 194 -2.56 -5.34 -7.27
N THR A 195 -1.39 -4.73 -7.05
CA THR A 195 -0.08 -5.42 -7.04
C THR A 195 0.31 -6.00 -5.68
N SER A 196 -0.66 -6.35 -4.84
CA SER A 196 -0.43 -6.72 -3.44
C SER A 196 -0.21 -8.22 -3.30
N PHE A 197 1.01 -8.62 -2.95
CA PHE A 197 1.38 -10.03 -2.77
C PHE A 197 1.39 -10.46 -1.31
N GLY A 198 2.35 -9.95 -0.53
CA GLY A 198 2.71 -10.58 0.75
C GLY A 198 1.61 -10.56 1.80
N VAL A 199 0.81 -9.48 1.87
CA VAL A 199 -0.28 -9.39 2.84
C VAL A 199 -1.46 -10.29 2.46
N VAL A 200 -1.76 -10.41 1.16
CA VAL A 200 -2.80 -11.29 0.63
C VAL A 200 -2.40 -12.75 0.84
N GLN A 201 -1.14 -13.10 0.56
CA GLN A 201 -0.60 -14.44 0.79
C GLN A 201 -0.75 -14.89 2.26
N ILE A 202 -0.59 -13.96 3.20
CA ILE A 202 -0.66 -14.25 4.64
C ILE A 202 -2.11 -14.25 5.15
N LEU A 203 -2.93 -13.27 4.76
CA LEU A 203 -4.28 -13.07 5.33
C LEU A 203 -5.40 -13.73 4.53
N GLY A 204 -5.19 -13.96 3.23
CA GLY A 204 -6.22 -14.45 2.31
C GLY A 204 -6.52 -15.94 2.43
N GLY A 205 -5.62 -16.72 3.02
CA GLY A 205 -5.82 -18.17 3.17
C GLY A 205 -6.07 -18.88 1.82
N PRO A 206 -6.72 -20.06 1.84
CA PRO A 206 -6.97 -20.84 0.62
C PRO A 206 -8.00 -20.23 -0.34
N SER A 207 -8.85 -19.33 0.15
CA SER A 207 -10.04 -18.86 -0.56
C SER A 207 -9.85 -17.53 -1.29
N TYR A 208 -8.86 -16.73 -0.89
CA TYR A 208 -8.66 -15.38 -1.42
C TYR A 208 -7.25 -15.23 -1.99
N ALA A 209 -7.09 -15.61 -3.27
CA ALA A 209 -5.85 -15.46 -4.02
C ALA A 209 -5.99 -14.36 -5.07
N THR A 210 -5.05 -13.41 -5.09
CA THR A 210 -4.90 -12.43 -6.16
C THR A 210 -3.98 -12.95 -7.27
N LEU A 211 -3.87 -12.18 -8.35
CA LEU A 211 -3.01 -12.48 -9.48
C LEU A 211 -1.56 -12.73 -9.06
N GLU A 212 -1.03 -11.98 -8.10
CA GLU A 212 0.33 -12.13 -7.57
C GLU A 212 0.51 -13.47 -6.85
N VAL A 213 -0.48 -13.81 -6.01
CA VAL A 213 -0.49 -15.07 -5.26
C VAL A 213 -0.55 -16.25 -6.24
N GLU A 214 -1.35 -16.12 -7.29
CA GLU A 214 -1.48 -17.16 -8.30
C GLU A 214 -0.21 -17.27 -9.17
N ILE A 215 0.42 -16.16 -9.57
CA ILE A 215 1.73 -16.18 -10.24
C ILE A 215 2.76 -16.91 -9.37
N TYR A 216 2.80 -16.61 -8.08
CA TYR A 216 3.70 -17.28 -7.14
C TYR A 216 3.38 -18.77 -7.03
N ARG A 217 2.11 -19.15 -6.91
CA ARG A 217 1.67 -20.55 -6.84
C ARG A 217 2.08 -21.32 -8.09
N GLN A 218 1.82 -20.78 -9.29
CA GLN A 218 2.18 -21.41 -10.55
C GLN A 218 3.70 -21.55 -10.71
N THR A 219 4.46 -20.54 -10.26
CA THR A 219 5.93 -20.54 -10.39
C THR A 219 6.62 -21.42 -9.36
N ALA A 220 6.25 -21.32 -8.08
CA ALA A 220 7.01 -21.86 -6.96
C ALA A 220 6.42 -23.15 -6.39
N GLN A 221 5.12 -23.39 -6.56
CA GLN A 221 4.45 -24.58 -6.01
C GLN A 221 4.13 -25.60 -7.10
N LEU A 222 3.61 -25.15 -8.25
CA LEU A 222 3.21 -26.04 -9.35
C LEU A 222 4.27 -26.20 -10.45
N LEU A 223 5.26 -25.30 -10.49
CA LEU A 223 6.30 -25.24 -11.52
C LEU A 223 5.74 -25.13 -12.97
N ASP A 224 4.50 -24.65 -13.15
CA ASP A 224 3.89 -24.37 -14.45
C ASP A 224 4.30 -22.96 -14.91
N LEU A 225 5.56 -22.87 -15.35
CA LEU A 225 6.15 -21.64 -15.88
C LEU A 225 5.38 -21.06 -17.08
N PRO A 226 4.81 -21.87 -18.00
CA PRO A 226 3.95 -21.36 -19.06
C PRO A 226 2.73 -20.58 -18.56
N THR A 227 1.97 -21.14 -17.62
CA THR A 227 0.81 -20.44 -17.04
C THR A 227 1.25 -19.19 -16.28
N ALA A 228 2.31 -19.28 -15.48
CA ALA A 228 2.86 -18.14 -14.74
C ALA A 228 3.29 -16.99 -15.67
N ALA A 229 3.87 -17.29 -16.83
CA ALA A 229 4.28 -16.28 -17.80
C ALA A 229 3.08 -15.54 -18.42
N VAL A 230 2.00 -16.25 -18.74
CA VAL A 230 0.76 -15.62 -19.24
C VAL A 230 0.20 -14.66 -18.19
N LEU A 231 0.11 -15.10 -16.92
CA LEU A 231 -0.36 -14.25 -15.83
C LEU A 231 0.55 -13.04 -15.60
N THR A 232 1.87 -13.23 -15.72
CA THR A 232 2.86 -12.15 -15.65
C THR A 232 2.69 -11.13 -16.79
N MET A 233 2.40 -11.58 -18.01
CA MET A 233 2.09 -10.70 -19.13
C MET A 233 0.81 -9.88 -18.87
N VAL A 234 -0.22 -10.52 -18.33
CA VAL A 234 -1.47 -9.84 -17.92
C VAL A 234 -1.18 -8.79 -16.85
N GLN A 235 -0.37 -9.12 -15.84
CA GLN A 235 0.07 -8.18 -14.81
C GLN A 235 0.78 -6.97 -15.41
N PHE A 236 1.76 -7.17 -16.30
CA PHE A 236 2.49 -6.08 -16.94
C PHE A 236 1.58 -5.20 -17.80
N ALA A 237 0.67 -5.80 -18.56
CA ALA A 237 -0.31 -5.06 -19.35
C ALA A 237 -1.23 -4.22 -18.46
N ALA A 238 -1.72 -4.79 -17.36
CA ALA A 238 -2.56 -4.09 -16.39
C ALA A 238 -1.81 -2.92 -15.72
N VAL A 239 -0.59 -3.15 -15.21
CA VAL A 239 0.24 -2.10 -14.61
C VAL A 239 0.57 -1.00 -15.63
N GLY A 240 0.95 -1.36 -16.86
CA GLY A 240 1.20 -0.42 -17.93
C GLY A 240 -0.02 0.46 -18.25
N LEU A 241 -1.21 -0.14 -18.31
CA LEU A 241 -2.47 0.57 -18.49
C LEU A 241 -2.75 1.53 -17.32
N ILE A 242 -2.61 1.08 -16.08
CA ILE A 242 -2.84 1.89 -14.87
C ILE A 242 -1.89 3.09 -14.84
N LEU A 243 -0.60 2.86 -15.09
CA LEU A 243 0.40 3.93 -15.16
C LEU A 243 0.16 4.90 -16.31
N GLY A 244 -0.26 4.40 -17.47
CA GLY A 244 -0.67 5.23 -18.61
C GLY A 244 -1.86 6.12 -18.28
N VAL A 245 -2.88 5.57 -17.62
CA VAL A 245 -4.05 6.33 -17.12
C VAL A 245 -3.63 7.36 -16.07
N HIS A 246 -2.72 7.00 -15.15
CA HIS A 246 -2.18 7.92 -14.16
C HIS A 246 -1.44 9.11 -14.80
N ALA A 247 -0.50 8.84 -15.71
CA ALA A 247 0.24 9.87 -16.43
C ALA A 247 -0.67 10.79 -17.24
N TRP A 248 -1.68 10.23 -17.91
CA TRP A 248 -2.67 11.00 -18.67
C TRP A 248 -3.54 11.89 -17.77
N THR A 249 -3.97 11.36 -16.63
CA THR A 249 -4.84 12.08 -15.67
C THR A 249 -4.09 13.23 -15.01
N VAL A 250 -2.82 13.02 -14.62
CA VAL A 250 -1.98 14.05 -14.01
C VAL A 250 -1.67 15.16 -15.02
N ARG A 251 -1.28 14.82 -16.26
CA ARG A 251 -0.98 15.81 -17.31
C ARG A 251 -2.16 16.71 -17.68
N ARG A 252 -3.39 16.17 -17.69
CA ARG A 252 -4.59 16.95 -18.06
C ARG A 252 -5.09 17.88 -16.96
N ARG A 253 -4.58 17.74 -15.73
CA ARG A 253 -5.15 18.39 -14.54
C ARG A 253 -4.18 19.36 -13.86
N GLU A 254 -3.37 20.06 -14.64
CA GLU A 254 -2.78 21.35 -14.23
C GLU A 254 -3.90 22.40 -14.17
N THR A 255 -4.80 22.24 -13.21
CA THR A 255 -5.83 23.24 -12.95
C THR A 255 -5.14 24.48 -12.40
N ALA A 256 -5.39 25.65 -12.98
CA ALA A 256 -4.99 26.96 -12.46
C ALA A 256 -5.75 27.28 -11.15
N LEU A 257 -5.58 26.46 -10.12
CA LEU A 257 -6.05 26.75 -8.78
C LEU A 257 -5.14 27.81 -8.18
N ARG A 258 -5.74 28.86 -7.62
CA ARG A 258 -5.00 29.77 -6.74
C ARG A 258 -4.66 29.02 -5.45
N LEU A 259 -3.45 28.47 -5.42
CA LEU A 259 -2.87 27.87 -4.22
C LEU A 259 -2.44 28.97 -3.27
N VAL A 260 -2.77 28.80 -1.99
CA VAL A 260 -2.44 29.70 -0.89
C VAL A 260 -1.53 28.96 0.08
N ASP A 261 -0.68 29.69 0.78
CA ASP A 261 0.18 29.14 1.83
C ASP A 261 -0.66 28.32 2.85
N PRO A 262 -0.33 27.03 3.08
CA PRO A 262 -0.99 26.18 4.07
C PRO A 262 -1.15 26.80 5.46
N ALA A 263 -0.19 27.62 5.90
CA ALA A 263 -0.24 28.28 7.20
C ALA A 263 -1.43 29.26 7.33
N ARG A 264 -1.91 29.81 6.21
CA ARG A 264 -3.04 30.75 6.18
C ARG A 264 -4.40 30.06 6.14
N THR A 265 -4.44 28.77 5.82
CA THR A 265 -5.71 28.03 5.72
C THR A 265 -5.98 27.14 6.94
N ALA A 266 -4.94 26.82 7.70
CA ALA A 266 -5.03 26.08 8.94
C ALA A 266 -5.73 26.91 10.03
N HIS A 267 -6.53 26.25 10.86
CA HIS A 267 -7.23 26.88 11.98
C HIS A 267 -7.34 25.91 13.16
N ARG A 268 -7.45 26.45 14.37
CA ARG A 268 -7.71 25.65 15.57
C ARG A 268 -9.11 25.04 15.53
N VAL A 269 -9.25 23.85 16.12
CA VAL A 269 -10.53 23.15 16.23
C VAL A 269 -11.53 23.96 17.06
N ARG A 270 -12.66 24.32 16.45
CA ARG A 270 -13.74 25.12 17.04
C ARG A 270 -15.07 24.36 16.94
N GLY A 271 -15.72 24.19 18.09
CA GLY A 271 -17.06 23.60 18.19
C GLY A 271 -17.11 22.07 18.30
N PRO A 272 -18.28 21.52 18.69
CA PRO A 272 -18.43 20.10 19.01
C PRO A 272 -18.27 19.19 17.80
N GLY A 273 -18.77 19.59 16.62
CA GLY A 273 -18.66 18.78 15.40
C GLY A 273 -17.22 18.60 14.90
N GLN A 274 -16.38 19.64 14.99
CA GLN A 274 -14.97 19.53 14.62
C GLN A 274 -14.17 18.69 15.62
N ARG A 275 -14.51 18.77 16.91
CA ARG A 275 -13.93 17.90 17.95
C ARG A 275 -14.32 16.44 17.75
N ALA A 276 -15.57 16.17 17.40
CA ALA A 276 -16.03 14.82 17.06
C ALA A 276 -15.31 14.27 15.82
N LEU A 277 -15.10 15.09 14.79
CA LEU A 277 -14.33 14.68 13.61
C LEU A 277 -12.87 14.38 13.95
N LEU A 278 -12.21 15.25 14.71
CA LEU A 278 -10.84 15.01 15.17
C LEU A 278 -10.79 13.73 16.02
N GLY A 279 -11.69 13.57 16.98
CA GLY A 279 -11.78 12.37 17.82
C GLY A 279 -12.01 11.09 17.01
N GLY A 280 -12.88 11.15 15.99
CA GLY A 280 -13.11 10.05 15.07
C GLY A 280 -11.85 9.68 14.27
N VAL A 281 -11.14 10.67 13.72
CA VAL A 281 -9.85 10.44 13.02
C VAL A 281 -8.80 9.87 13.96
N LEU A 282 -8.69 10.40 15.18
CA LEU A 282 -7.76 9.88 16.20
C LEU A 282 -8.11 8.43 16.57
N LEU A 283 -9.39 8.11 16.72
CA LEU A 283 -9.85 6.74 16.97
C LEU A 283 -9.55 5.82 15.80
N THR A 284 -9.77 6.26 14.56
CA THR A 284 -9.39 5.51 13.36
C THR A 284 -7.89 5.24 13.32
N VAL A 285 -7.05 6.25 13.56
CA VAL A 285 -5.59 6.05 13.59
C VAL A 285 -5.20 5.11 14.74
N ALA A 286 -5.82 5.25 15.91
CA ALA A 286 -5.55 4.38 17.05
C ALA A 286 -5.92 2.92 16.75
N LEU A 287 -7.13 2.66 16.24
CA LEU A 287 -7.62 1.30 16.00
C LEU A 287 -7.01 0.66 14.75
N LEU A 288 -6.87 1.42 13.66
CA LEU A 288 -6.44 0.86 12.39
C LEU A 288 -4.92 0.82 12.25
N ILE A 289 -4.21 1.83 12.78
CA ILE A 289 -2.76 1.96 12.59
C ILE A 289 -1.99 1.58 13.85
N VAL A 290 -2.37 2.12 15.00
CA VAL A 290 -1.60 1.89 16.24
C VAL A 290 -1.89 0.49 16.79
N ALA A 291 -3.14 0.02 16.80
CA ALA A 291 -3.50 -1.24 17.44
C ALA A 291 -2.80 -2.47 16.84
N PRO A 292 -2.74 -2.71 15.52
CA PRO A 292 -2.01 -3.85 14.97
C PRO A 292 -0.53 -3.85 15.38
N LEU A 293 0.09 -2.66 15.40
CA LEU A 293 1.50 -2.51 15.79
C LEU A 293 1.70 -2.69 17.30
N ALA A 294 0.78 -2.18 18.11
CA ALA A 294 0.81 -2.33 19.55
C ALA A 294 0.64 -3.81 19.95
N VAL A 295 -0.28 -4.53 19.31
CA VAL A 295 -0.45 -5.98 19.51
C VAL A 295 0.80 -6.73 19.10
N LEU A 296 1.43 -6.39 17.97
CA LEU A 296 2.67 -7.04 17.58
C LEU A 296 3.79 -6.83 18.62
N VAL A 297 3.92 -5.61 19.16
CA VAL A 297 4.89 -5.31 20.21
C VAL A 297 4.56 -6.06 21.49
N GLU A 298 3.29 -6.13 21.87
CA GLU A 298 2.82 -6.85 23.06
C GLU A 298 3.11 -8.36 22.94
N ARG A 299 2.79 -8.97 21.80
CA ARG A 299 3.11 -10.39 21.51
C ARG A 299 4.61 -10.67 21.44
N SER A 300 5.43 -9.66 21.16
CA SER A 300 6.90 -9.81 21.26
C SER A 300 7.41 -9.95 22.70
N LEU A 301 6.56 -9.66 23.70
CA LEU A 301 6.87 -9.80 25.11
C LEU A 301 6.21 -11.04 25.73
N ASP A 302 5.12 -11.54 25.16
CA ASP A 302 4.43 -12.74 25.64
C ASP A 302 5.10 -14.03 25.13
N ALA A 303 6.13 -14.48 25.84
CA ALA A 303 6.84 -15.72 25.52
C ALA A 303 6.14 -16.93 26.14
N PRO A 304 6.41 -18.18 25.69
CA PRO A 304 5.79 -19.39 26.27
C PRO A 304 6.01 -19.56 27.79
N GLY A 305 7.04 -18.92 28.36
CA GLY A 305 7.30 -18.88 29.80
C GLY A 305 6.66 -17.70 30.55
N GLY A 306 5.77 -16.95 29.89
CA GLY A 306 5.13 -15.73 30.37
C GLY A 306 5.77 -14.44 29.81
N TYR A 307 5.21 -13.30 30.23
CA TYR A 307 5.67 -11.99 29.80
C TYR A 307 7.13 -11.71 30.20
N GLY A 308 7.95 -11.36 29.23
CA GLY A 308 9.33 -10.98 29.44
C GLY A 308 10.11 -10.78 28.13
N PHE A 309 11.42 -10.64 28.24
CA PHE A 309 12.31 -10.40 27.09
C PHE A 309 12.86 -11.69 26.48
N GLY A 310 12.10 -12.78 26.54
CA GLY A 310 12.54 -14.10 26.07
C GLY A 310 12.94 -14.11 24.59
N PHE A 311 12.06 -13.58 23.72
CA PHE A 311 12.34 -13.45 22.29
C PHE A 311 13.51 -12.51 21.98
N TYR A 312 13.74 -11.49 22.81
CA TYR A 312 14.85 -10.54 22.62
C TYR A 312 16.20 -11.16 22.97
N ARG A 313 16.27 -12.03 24.00
CA ARG A 313 17.50 -12.78 24.32
C ARG A 313 17.83 -13.79 23.22
N ALA A 314 16.80 -14.40 22.63
CA ALA A 314 16.95 -15.35 21.54
C ALA A 314 17.51 -14.73 20.23
N LEU A 315 17.61 -13.39 20.12
CA LEU A 315 18.20 -12.74 18.94
C LEU A 315 19.69 -13.06 18.74
N GLN A 316 20.40 -13.42 19.82
CA GLN A 316 21.83 -13.70 19.80
C GLN A 316 22.17 -15.18 19.61
N GLU A 317 21.18 -16.07 19.70
CA GLU A 317 21.38 -17.52 19.66
C GLU A 317 20.74 -18.12 18.39
N VAL A 318 21.46 -19.02 17.72
CA VAL A 318 20.82 -19.97 16.78
C VAL A 318 20.19 -21.04 17.66
N GLY A 319 18.87 -20.96 17.84
CA GLY A 319 18.20 -21.64 18.94
C GLY A 319 18.57 -23.12 19.12
N ALA A 320 18.98 -23.47 20.33
CA ALA A 320 19.05 -24.86 20.82
C ALA A 320 17.67 -25.55 20.92
N GLY A 321 16.58 -24.83 20.63
CA GLY A 321 15.18 -25.27 20.75
C GLY A 321 14.44 -25.51 19.43
N GLY A 322 15.12 -25.94 18.35
CA GLY A 322 14.46 -26.33 17.10
C GLY A 322 13.93 -25.18 16.24
N GLY A 323 14.57 -24.00 16.33
CA GLY A 323 14.21 -22.84 15.52
C GLY A 323 14.54 -23.03 14.03
N THR A 324 13.70 -22.47 13.16
CA THR A 324 13.82 -22.52 11.68
C THR A 324 14.91 -21.58 11.13
N PHE A 325 15.58 -20.81 11.99
CA PHE A 325 16.58 -19.82 11.58
C PHE A 325 17.91 -20.50 11.27
N LEU A 326 18.39 -20.29 10.04
CA LEU A 326 19.69 -20.79 9.57
C LEU A 326 20.87 -19.94 10.07
N VAL A 327 20.60 -18.72 10.54
CA VAL A 327 21.56 -17.69 10.95
C VAL A 327 20.96 -16.94 12.14
N PRO A 328 21.74 -16.51 13.16
CA PRO A 328 21.19 -15.72 14.26
C PRO A 328 20.46 -14.47 13.75
N PRO A 329 19.30 -14.11 14.32
CA PRO A 329 18.56 -12.92 13.89
C PRO A 329 19.39 -11.64 13.90
N LEU A 330 20.31 -11.47 14.87
CA LEU A 330 21.20 -10.31 14.93
C LEU A 330 22.14 -10.23 13.70
N GLU A 331 22.66 -11.36 13.24
CA GLU A 331 23.46 -11.42 12.01
C GLU A 331 22.60 -11.15 10.77
N ALA A 332 21.35 -11.62 10.75
CA ALA A 332 20.42 -11.31 9.67
C ALA A 332 20.11 -9.79 9.58
N ILE A 333 20.03 -9.10 10.71
CA ILE A 333 19.91 -7.63 10.75
C ILE A 333 21.16 -6.99 10.14
N TRP A 334 22.35 -7.46 10.51
CA TRP A 334 23.59 -6.94 9.97
C TRP A 334 23.73 -7.15 8.46
N ASN A 335 23.40 -8.35 7.98
CA ASN A 335 23.34 -8.66 6.55
C ASN A 335 22.40 -7.68 5.82
N SER A 336 21.22 -7.45 6.38
CA SER A 336 20.23 -6.51 5.81
C SER A 336 20.78 -5.09 5.73
N LEU A 337 21.47 -4.60 6.76
CA LEU A 337 22.11 -3.28 6.77
C LEU A 337 23.22 -3.17 5.71
N GLN A 338 24.07 -4.19 5.59
CA GLN A 338 25.13 -4.22 4.58
C GLN A 338 24.56 -4.18 3.16
N TYR A 339 23.56 -5.00 2.86
CA TYR A 339 22.89 -4.99 1.56
C TYR A 339 22.19 -3.65 1.29
N ALA A 340 21.52 -3.08 2.28
CA ALA A 340 20.86 -1.78 2.14
C ALA A 340 21.85 -0.66 1.82
N LEU A 341 23.00 -0.62 2.50
CA LEU A 341 24.06 0.36 2.23
C LEU A 341 24.65 0.20 0.83
N ALA A 342 24.96 -1.04 0.42
CA ALA A 342 25.49 -1.32 -0.91
C ALA A 342 24.48 -0.95 -2.01
N ALA A 343 23.22 -1.35 -1.86
CA ALA A 343 22.15 -1.01 -2.80
C ALA A 343 21.93 0.51 -2.89
N THR A 344 21.98 1.22 -1.76
CA THR A 344 21.87 2.68 -1.72
C THR A 344 23.00 3.35 -2.48
N ALA A 345 24.24 2.91 -2.30
CA ALA A 345 25.39 3.45 -3.02
C ALA A 345 25.24 3.25 -4.53
N ILE A 346 24.88 2.04 -4.97
CA ILE A 346 24.64 1.73 -6.40
C ILE A 346 23.51 2.61 -6.95
N ALA A 347 22.39 2.72 -6.24
CA ALA A 347 21.24 3.51 -6.66
C ALA A 347 21.56 5.00 -6.79
N LEU A 348 22.32 5.57 -5.86
CA LEU A 348 22.74 6.97 -5.92
C LEU A 348 23.67 7.25 -7.10
N VAL A 349 24.60 6.34 -7.38
CA VAL A 349 25.53 6.48 -8.52
C VAL A 349 24.76 6.39 -9.84
N ILE A 350 24.01 5.32 -10.06
CA ILE A 350 23.30 5.09 -11.33
C ILE A 350 22.18 6.12 -11.51
N GLY A 351 21.41 6.38 -10.46
CA GLY A 351 20.32 7.36 -10.46
C GLY A 351 20.84 8.78 -10.66
N GLY A 352 21.95 9.15 -10.03
CA GLY A 352 22.61 10.44 -10.22
C GLY A 352 23.09 10.64 -11.66
N LEU A 353 23.70 9.63 -12.26
CA LEU A 353 24.12 9.65 -13.66
C LEU A 353 22.92 9.76 -14.63
N ALA A 354 21.83 9.06 -14.35
CA ALA A 354 20.61 9.14 -15.15
C ALA A 354 19.97 10.53 -15.04
N ALA A 355 19.83 11.06 -13.82
CA ALA A 355 19.28 12.38 -13.57
C ALA A 355 20.09 13.47 -14.28
N ALA A 356 21.42 13.48 -14.13
CA ALA A 356 22.30 14.46 -14.74
C ALA A 356 22.26 14.45 -16.28
N ALA A 357 21.85 13.34 -16.88
CA ALA A 357 21.76 13.19 -18.33
C ALA A 357 20.34 13.37 -18.88
N LEU A 358 19.30 13.37 -18.03
CA LEU A 358 17.92 13.74 -18.39
C LEU A 358 17.63 15.22 -18.21
N THR A 359 18.41 15.92 -17.38
CA THR A 359 18.31 17.37 -17.15
C THR A 359 19.14 18.21 -18.12
N ARG A 360 19.95 17.57 -18.96
CA ARG A 360 20.62 18.17 -20.13
C ARG A 360 19.80 17.88 -21.37
#